data_AF-A0AAJ1EKE1-F1
#
_entry.id   AF-A0AAJ1EKE1-F1
#
_cell.length_a   1.000
_cell.length_b   1.000
_cell.length_c   1.000
_cell.angle_alpha   90.00
_cell.angle_beta   90.00
_cell.angle_gamma   90.00
#
_symmetry.space_group_name_H-M   'P 1'
#
loop_
_entity.id
_entity.type
_entity.pdbx_description
1 polymer ?
#
loop_
_entity_poly.entity_id
_entity_poly.type
_entity_poly.pdbx_seq_one_letter_code
_entity_poly.pdbx_strand_id
1 'polypeptide(L)'
;MRMRNPPHPGRIVRRECIEPLGVTVTEAAARLGVRRQTLNNLVNGKAGISPEMAIRLSKAFGSSPEVWLGMQMEYDLAQAEKHAGTIKVNRIPASHPVMRQTRQATLRTIELVSEQRRKEKGVPFETVRADLIKRGRLRG
;
A
#
# COMPACT_ATOMS: atom_id res chain seq x y z
N MET A 1 -13.24 -11.78 1.47
CA MET A 1 -14.00 -11.42 0.24
C MET A 1 -14.08 -9.90 0.17
N ARG A 2 -13.75 -9.25 -0.96
CA ARG A 2 -13.92 -7.79 -1.10
C ARG A 2 -15.41 -7.45 -1.18
N MET A 3 -15.85 -6.44 -0.43
CA MET A 3 -17.23 -5.97 -0.54
C MET A 3 -17.48 -5.43 -1.96
N ARG A 4 -18.60 -5.83 -2.59
CA ARG A 4 -18.95 -5.44 -3.97
C ARG A 4 -19.35 -3.96 -4.08
N ASN A 5 -19.76 -3.34 -2.97
CA ASN A 5 -20.18 -1.94 -2.92
C ASN A 5 -19.97 -1.37 -1.49
N PRO A 6 -18.72 -1.13 -1.08
CA PRO A 6 -18.42 -0.50 0.20
C PRO A 6 -19.09 0.89 0.30
N PRO A 7 -19.60 1.28 1.48
CA PRO A 7 -20.13 2.63 1.69
C PRO A 7 -19.01 3.67 1.62
N HIS A 8 -19.36 4.90 1.19
CA HIS A 8 -18.40 6.00 1.19
C HIS A 8 -17.91 6.27 2.63
N PRO A 9 -16.58 6.31 2.89
CA PRO A 9 -16.05 6.38 4.26
C PRO A 9 -16.45 7.65 5.00
N GLY A 10 -16.63 8.77 4.30
CA GLY A 10 -17.22 9.97 4.91
C GLY A 10 -18.63 9.77 5.51
N ARG A 11 -19.47 8.87 4.96
CA ARG A 11 -20.75 8.52 5.59
C ARG A 11 -20.57 7.70 6.86
N ILE A 12 -19.50 6.90 6.93
CA ILE A 12 -19.10 6.18 8.15
C ILE A 12 -18.67 7.19 9.22
N VAL A 13 -17.82 8.17 8.87
CA VAL A 13 -17.44 9.27 9.79
C VAL A 13 -18.66 9.96 10.38
N ARG A 14 -19.69 10.20 9.56
CA ARG A 14 -20.95 10.79 10.04
C ARG A 14 -21.64 9.92 11.09
N ARG A 15 -21.91 8.66 10.75
CA ARG A 15 -22.74 7.73 11.52
C ARG A 15 -22.05 7.17 12.75
N GLU A 16 -20.75 6.92 12.65
CA GLU A 16 -19.97 6.21 13.67
C GLU A 16 -19.14 7.15 14.55
N CYS A 17 -18.89 8.39 14.11
CA CYS A 17 -18.10 9.35 14.88
C CYS A 17 -18.90 10.59 15.30
N ILE A 18 -19.56 11.26 14.37
CA ILE A 18 -20.21 12.55 14.65
C ILE A 18 -21.55 12.36 15.38
N GLU A 19 -22.43 11.53 14.83
CA GLU A 19 -23.79 11.29 15.37
C GLU A 19 -23.76 10.69 16.80
N PRO A 20 -22.93 9.68 17.12
CA PRO A 20 -22.89 9.09 18.47
C PRO A 20 -22.31 10.03 19.54
N LEU A 21 -21.43 10.95 19.13
CA LEU A 21 -20.88 11.96 20.02
C LEU A 21 -21.81 13.17 20.22
N GLY A 22 -22.93 13.23 19.49
CA GLY A 22 -23.91 14.33 19.60
C GLY A 22 -23.37 15.70 19.15
N VAL A 23 -22.23 15.73 18.46
CA VAL A 23 -21.59 16.98 18.01
C VAL A 23 -22.12 17.41 16.64
N THR A 24 -22.22 18.72 16.43
CA THR A 24 -22.63 19.23 15.10
C THR A 24 -21.49 19.11 14.10
N VAL A 25 -21.82 19.11 12.79
CA VAL A 25 -20.79 19.16 11.72
C VAL A 25 -19.92 20.43 11.83
N THR A 26 -20.47 21.55 12.31
CA THR A 26 -19.67 22.76 12.56
C THR A 26 -18.63 22.52 13.64
N GLU A 27 -19.06 21.96 14.77
CA GLU A 27 -18.17 21.70 15.91
C GLU A 27 -17.11 20.66 15.57
N ALA A 28 -17.51 19.55 14.92
CA ALA A 28 -16.57 18.54 14.45
C ALA A 28 -15.53 19.12 13.47
N ALA A 29 -15.94 20.02 12.57
CA ALA A 29 -15.01 20.67 11.65
C ALA A 29 -14.00 21.56 12.38
N ALA A 30 -14.47 22.30 13.39
CA ALA A 30 -13.60 23.12 14.23
C ALA A 30 -12.59 22.25 15.01
N ARG A 31 -13.03 21.15 15.62
CA ARG A 31 -12.15 20.20 16.33
C ARG A 31 -11.14 19.51 15.40
N LEU A 32 -11.55 19.21 14.17
CA LEU A 32 -10.66 18.65 13.14
C LEU A 32 -9.72 19.70 12.53
N GLY A 33 -9.91 21.00 12.83
CA GLY A 33 -9.11 22.10 12.29
C GLY A 33 -9.31 22.33 10.79
N VAL A 34 -10.51 22.09 10.26
CA VAL A 34 -10.85 22.22 8.83
C VAL A 34 -12.05 23.15 8.64
N ARG A 35 -12.24 23.66 7.42
CA ARG A 35 -13.44 24.45 7.10
C ARG A 35 -14.68 23.56 7.21
N ARG A 36 -15.80 24.13 7.70
CA ARG A 36 -17.10 23.42 7.77
C ARG A 36 -17.48 22.79 6.43
N GLN A 37 -17.28 23.50 5.31
CA GLN A 37 -17.59 23.00 3.97
C GLN A 37 -16.78 21.74 3.62
N THR A 38 -15.51 21.67 4.02
CA THR A 38 -14.65 20.50 3.82
C THR A 38 -15.23 19.28 4.50
N LEU A 39 -15.56 19.40 5.79
CA LEU A 39 -16.16 18.28 6.51
C LEU A 39 -17.55 17.93 5.97
N ASN A 40 -18.37 18.94 5.65
CA ASN A 40 -19.69 18.75 5.07
C ASN A 40 -19.65 17.96 3.74
N ASN A 41 -18.69 18.26 2.87
CA ASN A 41 -18.51 17.54 1.62
C ASN A 41 -18.08 16.09 1.88
N LEU A 42 -17.17 15.87 2.83
CA LEU A 42 -16.74 14.54 3.23
C LEU A 42 -17.93 13.71 3.76
N VAL A 43 -18.65 14.20 4.77
CA VAL A 43 -19.71 13.43 5.46
C VAL A 43 -20.93 13.14 4.60
N ASN A 44 -21.13 13.91 3.53
CA ASN A 44 -22.18 13.68 2.54
C ASN A 44 -21.70 12.86 1.33
N GLY A 45 -20.45 12.38 1.34
CA GLY A 45 -19.89 11.55 0.27
C GLY A 45 -19.59 12.30 -1.03
N LYS A 46 -19.37 13.61 -0.95
CA LYS A 46 -19.00 14.48 -2.08
C LYS A 46 -17.48 14.66 -2.22
N ALA A 47 -16.71 14.29 -1.19
CA ALA A 47 -15.26 14.34 -1.17
C ALA A 47 -14.70 13.13 -0.42
N GLY A 48 -13.57 12.59 -0.86
CA GLY A 48 -12.88 11.49 -0.21
C GLY A 48 -12.01 11.91 0.98
N ILE A 49 -11.45 10.93 1.67
CA ILE A 49 -10.46 11.12 2.74
C ILE A 49 -9.06 11.24 2.13
N SER A 50 -8.44 12.42 2.27
CA SER A 50 -7.02 12.62 1.95
C SER A 50 -6.12 12.09 3.08
N PRO A 51 -4.81 11.88 2.86
CA PRO A 51 -3.88 11.50 3.93
C PRO A 51 -3.87 12.48 5.11
N GLU A 52 -3.92 13.79 4.84
CA GLU A 52 -4.00 14.81 5.89
C GLU A 52 -5.31 14.68 6.69
N MET A 53 -6.44 14.45 6.01
CA MET A 53 -7.72 14.23 6.68
C MET A 53 -7.70 12.93 7.50
N ALA A 54 -7.08 11.85 7.01
CA ALA A 54 -6.95 10.61 7.75
C ALA A 54 -6.18 10.79 9.07
N ILE A 55 -5.12 11.60 9.06
CA ILE A 55 -4.38 11.97 10.28
C ILE A 55 -5.28 12.78 11.23
N ARG A 56 -6.05 13.73 10.72
CA ARG A 56 -6.99 14.53 11.53
C ARG A 56 -8.08 13.64 12.17
N LEU A 57 -8.66 12.72 11.39
CA LEU A 57 -9.66 11.76 11.88
C LEU A 57 -9.08 10.82 12.94
N SER A 58 -7.87 10.29 12.72
CA SER A 58 -7.17 9.45 13.69
C SER A 58 -6.96 10.18 15.02
N LYS A 59 -6.53 11.44 14.99
CA LYS A 59 -6.35 12.26 16.20
C LYS A 59 -7.67 12.60 16.91
N ALA A 60 -8.75 12.81 16.17
CA ALA A 60 -10.02 13.26 16.73
C ALA A 60 -10.94 12.12 17.20
N PHE A 61 -10.96 11.00 16.49
CA PHE A 61 -11.91 9.90 16.69
C PHE A 61 -11.24 8.54 16.94
N GLY A 62 -9.91 8.47 16.89
CA GLY A 62 -9.16 7.22 17.02
C GLY A 62 -9.05 6.45 15.72
N SER A 63 -8.65 5.17 15.83
CA SER A 63 -8.14 4.35 14.72
C SER A 63 -6.85 4.91 14.12
N SER A 64 -6.27 4.20 13.14
CA SER A 64 -5.04 4.62 12.47
C SER A 64 -5.34 5.34 11.14
N PRO A 65 -4.46 6.25 10.67
CA PRO A 65 -4.61 6.87 9.35
C PRO A 65 -4.73 5.84 8.21
N GLU A 66 -4.02 4.71 8.32
CA GLU A 66 -4.05 3.61 7.35
C GLU A 66 -5.42 2.95 7.27
N VAL A 67 -6.13 2.82 8.40
CA VAL A 67 -7.50 2.28 8.41
C VAL A 67 -8.44 3.21 7.64
N TRP A 68 -8.37 4.51 7.89
CA TRP A 68 -9.18 5.50 7.17
C TRP A 68 -8.90 5.53 5.66
N LEU A 69 -7.62 5.48 5.28
CA LEU A 69 -7.21 5.40 3.89
C LEU A 69 -7.57 4.06 3.24
N GLY A 70 -7.54 2.96 4.00
CA GLY A 70 -7.98 1.65 3.55
C GLY A 70 -9.44 1.67 3.13
N MET A 71 -10.33 2.26 3.94
CA MET A 71 -11.74 2.41 3.60
C MET A 71 -11.95 3.27 2.35
N GLN A 72 -11.17 4.35 2.18
CA GLN A 72 -11.21 5.19 0.99
C GLN A 72 -10.76 4.42 -0.25
N MET A 73 -9.67 3.66 -0.16
CA MET A 73 -9.16 2.84 -1.25
C MET A 73 -10.15 1.76 -1.68
N GLU A 74 -10.79 1.08 -0.72
CA GLU A 74 -11.84 0.11 -1.03
C GLU A 74 -13.02 0.75 -1.76
N TYR A 75 -13.47 1.92 -1.29
CA TYR A 75 -14.53 2.69 -1.94
C TYR A 75 -14.18 3.11 -3.36
N ASP A 76 -13.01 3.72 -3.55
CA ASP A 76 -12.56 4.23 -4.84
C ASP A 76 -12.37 3.10 -5.85
N LEU A 77 -11.80 1.97 -5.41
CA LEU A 77 -11.63 0.80 -6.25
C LEU A 77 -12.99 0.25 -6.69
N ALA A 78 -13.95 0.13 -5.78
CA ALA A 78 -15.30 -0.33 -6.13
C ALA A 78 -16.03 0.62 -7.10
N GLN A 79 -15.81 1.94 -7.01
CA GLN A 79 -16.34 2.88 -8.00
C GLN A 79 -15.63 2.77 -9.35
N ALA A 80 -14.31 2.57 -9.36
CA ALA A 80 -13.54 2.38 -10.58
C ALA A 80 -13.91 1.08 -11.30
N GLU A 81 -14.13 0.00 -10.55
CA GLU A 81 -14.55 -1.30 -11.07
C GLU A 81 -15.87 -1.24 -11.86
N LYS A 82 -16.81 -0.36 -11.48
CA LYS A 82 -18.07 -0.13 -12.23
C LYS A 82 -17.86 0.33 -13.66
N HIS A 83 -16.74 1.01 -13.92
CA HIS A 83 -16.39 1.55 -15.24
C HIS A 83 -15.16 0.85 -15.83
N ALA A 84 -14.70 -0.25 -15.22
CA ALA A 84 -13.49 -0.95 -15.67
C ALA A 84 -13.55 -1.37 -17.15
N GLY A 85 -14.74 -1.71 -17.65
CA GLY A 85 -14.95 -2.08 -19.05
C GLY A 85 -14.70 -0.95 -20.05
N THR A 86 -14.71 0.33 -19.62
CA THR A 86 -14.40 1.47 -20.49
C THR A 86 -12.91 1.84 -20.48
N ILE A 87 -12.12 1.25 -19.57
CA ILE A 87 -10.70 1.55 -19.44
C ILE A 87 -9.93 0.78 -20.52
N LYS A 88 -9.49 1.48 -21.56
CA LYS A 88 -8.67 0.89 -22.64
C LYS A 88 -7.21 0.83 -22.21
N VAL A 89 -6.67 -0.37 -22.08
CA VAL A 89 -5.26 -0.61 -21.74
C VAL A 89 -4.63 -1.61 -22.70
N ASN A 90 -3.40 -1.34 -23.14
CA ASN A 90 -2.57 -2.30 -23.85
C ASN A 90 -1.61 -2.93 -22.85
N ARG A 91 -1.68 -4.24 -22.67
CA ARG A 91 -0.78 -4.94 -21.75
C ARG A 91 0.66 -4.81 -22.24
N ILE A 92 1.54 -4.28 -21.39
CA ILE A 92 2.99 -4.26 -21.68
C ILE A 92 3.47 -5.71 -21.68
N PRO A 93 4.03 -6.20 -22.80
CA PRO A 93 4.56 -7.57 -22.86
C PRO A 93 5.77 -7.69 -21.92
N ALA A 94 5.84 -8.80 -21.19
CA ALA A 94 6.91 -9.09 -20.24
C ALA A 94 8.30 -9.29 -20.89
N SER A 95 8.41 -9.17 -22.22
CA SER A 95 9.64 -9.37 -22.98
C SER A 95 10.51 -8.11 -23.11
N HIS A 96 10.28 -7.06 -22.31
CA HIS A 96 11.17 -5.90 -22.32
C HIS A 96 12.61 -6.34 -21.92
N PRO A 97 13.64 -6.13 -22.77
CA PRO A 97 14.97 -6.71 -22.61
C PRO A 97 15.68 -6.37 -21.28
N VAL A 98 15.24 -5.31 -20.59
CA VAL A 98 15.86 -4.80 -19.38
C VAL A 98 15.91 -5.84 -18.25
N MET A 99 14.90 -6.71 -18.10
CA MET A 99 14.88 -7.71 -17.02
C MET A 99 15.83 -8.91 -17.23
N ARG A 100 16.21 -9.23 -18.48
CA ARG A 100 17.22 -10.28 -18.73
C ARG A 100 18.62 -9.82 -18.31
N GLN A 101 18.94 -8.55 -18.56
CA GLN A 101 20.23 -7.98 -18.16
C GLN A 101 20.34 -7.77 -16.65
N THR A 102 19.29 -7.34 -15.96
CA THR A 102 19.37 -7.12 -14.50
C THR A 102 19.60 -8.43 -13.74
N ARG A 103 18.93 -9.52 -14.14
CA ARG A 103 19.16 -10.83 -13.51
C ARG A 103 20.58 -11.36 -13.75
N GLN A 104 21.13 -11.20 -14.96
CA GLN A 104 22.52 -11.57 -15.25
C GLN A 104 23.51 -10.68 -14.50
N ALA A 105 23.27 -9.37 -14.43
CA ALA A 105 24.12 -8.42 -13.73
C ALA A 105 24.14 -8.70 -12.21
N THR A 106 22.97 -8.90 -11.58
CA THR A 106 22.88 -9.23 -10.16
C THR A 106 23.56 -10.56 -9.85
N LEU A 107 23.38 -11.59 -10.69
CA LEU A 107 24.06 -12.89 -10.51
C LEU A 107 25.58 -12.76 -10.67
N ARG A 108 26.04 -12.00 -11.67
CA ARG A 108 27.47 -11.75 -11.92
C ARG A 108 28.13 -10.98 -10.79
N THR A 109 27.44 -9.99 -10.21
CA THR A 109 27.94 -9.26 -9.03
C THR A 109 28.04 -10.17 -7.81
N ILE A 110 27.04 -11.04 -7.58
CA ILE A 110 27.09 -12.02 -6.48
C ILE A 110 28.26 -13.01 -6.68
N GLU A 111 28.47 -13.48 -7.91
CA GLU A 111 29.56 -14.39 -8.26
C GLU A 111 30.93 -13.73 -8.03
N LEU A 112 31.15 -12.51 -8.54
CA LEU A 112 32.39 -11.75 -8.34
C LEU A 112 32.70 -11.48 -6.86
N VAL A 113 31.70 -11.08 -6.06
CA VAL A 113 31.87 -10.88 -4.61
C VAL A 113 32.20 -12.19 -3.89
N SER A 114 31.65 -13.31 -4.36
CA SER A 114 31.96 -14.63 -3.80
C SER A 114 33.38 -15.12 -4.13
N GLU A 115 33.88 -14.86 -5.34
CA GLU A 115 35.24 -15.17 -5.77
C GLU A 115 36.29 -14.31 -5.06
N GLN A 116 35.97 -13.03 -4.84
CA GLN A 116 36.85 -12.11 -4.13
C GLN A 116 36.96 -12.50 -2.64
N ARG A 117 35.85 -12.89 -2.00
CA ARG A 117 35.88 -13.49 -0.65
C ARG A 117 36.63 -14.82 -0.58
N ARG A 118 36.62 -15.64 -1.65
CA ARG A 118 37.42 -16.88 -1.70
C ARG A 118 38.92 -16.61 -1.69
N LYS A 119 39.36 -15.60 -2.46
CA LYS A 119 40.77 -15.18 -2.48
C LYS A 119 41.20 -14.55 -1.14
N GLU A 120 40.31 -13.82 -0.48
CA GLU A 120 40.62 -13.16 0.80
C GLU A 120 40.60 -14.09 2.03
N LYS A 121 39.84 -15.21 2.02
CA LYS A 121 39.66 -16.05 3.23
C LYS A 121 40.36 -17.42 3.22
N GLY A 122 40.98 -17.85 2.11
CA GLY A 122 41.72 -19.12 2.08
C GLY A 122 40.87 -20.36 2.43
N VAL A 123 39.54 -20.29 2.32
CA VAL A 123 38.64 -21.40 2.65
C VAL A 123 38.40 -22.26 1.40
N PRO A 124 38.70 -23.58 1.44
CA PRO A 124 38.52 -24.48 0.31
C PRO A 124 37.06 -24.51 -0.22
N PHE A 125 36.93 -24.66 -1.54
CA PHE A 125 35.64 -24.70 -2.26
C PHE A 125 34.64 -25.70 -1.68
N GLU A 126 35.12 -26.86 -1.22
CA GLU A 126 34.25 -27.94 -0.75
C GLU A 126 33.58 -27.67 0.58
N THR A 127 34.20 -26.85 1.43
CA THR A 127 33.60 -26.40 2.68
C THR A 127 32.39 -25.50 2.42
N VAL A 128 32.47 -24.65 1.39
CA VAL A 128 31.38 -23.73 1.01
C VAL A 128 30.27 -24.46 0.25
N ARG A 129 30.64 -25.40 -0.63
CA ARG A 129 29.67 -26.23 -1.37
C ARG A 129 28.87 -27.11 -0.40
N ALA A 130 29.51 -27.71 0.60
CA ALA A 130 28.84 -28.49 1.65
C ALA A 130 27.87 -27.64 2.48
N ASP A 131 28.25 -26.42 2.89
CA ASP A 131 27.36 -25.52 3.65
C ASP A 131 26.15 -25.05 2.82
N LEU A 132 26.34 -24.81 1.52
CA LEU A 132 25.25 -24.40 0.62
C LEU A 132 24.28 -25.54 0.27
N ILE A 133 24.77 -26.78 0.14
CA ILE A 133 23.94 -27.99 0.00
C ILE A 133 23.16 -28.24 1.29
N LYS A 134 23.82 -28.13 2.46
CA LYS A 134 23.17 -28.29 3.78
C LYS A 134 22.08 -27.26 4.04
N ARG A 135 22.24 -26.04 3.51
CA ARG A 135 21.23 -24.96 3.59
C ARG A 135 20.19 -25.00 2.47
N GLY A 136 20.20 -26.03 1.61
CA GLY A 136 19.23 -26.20 0.52
C GLY A 136 19.31 -25.14 -0.59
N ARG A 137 20.41 -24.39 -0.67
CA ARG A 137 20.60 -23.30 -1.64
C ARG A 137 21.25 -23.76 -2.95
N LEU A 138 21.80 -24.97 -2.97
CA LEU A 138 22.33 -25.63 -4.16
C LEU A 138 21.83 -27.08 -4.17
N ARG A 139 21.43 -27.60 -5.35
CA ARG A 139 21.22 -29.03 -5.55
C ARG A 139 22.58 -29.69 -5.82
N GLY A 140 22.79 -30.84 -5.18
CA GLY A 140 24.07 -31.57 -5.13
C GLY A 140 24.65 -31.88 -6.49
#